data_AF-B4KC54-F1
#
_entry.id   AF-B4KC54-F1
#
_cell.length_a   1.000
_cell.length_b   1.000
_cell.length_c   1.000
_cell.angle_alpha   90.00
_cell.angle_beta   90.00
_cell.angle_gamma   90.00
#
_symmetry.space_group_name_H-M   'P 1'
#
loop_
_entity.id
_entity.type
_entity.pdbx_description
1 polymer ?
#
loop_
_entity_poly.entity_id
_entity_poly.type
_entity_poly.pdbx_seq_one_letter_code
_entity_poly.pdbx_strand_id
1 'polypeptide(L)'
;MTGEEEDSRRSNWSRRSSKGHNHITARCLLFQFFFFFNKRATILSFLLLGIFVTLASAYNGQDIYAEPNCDVVQDHSRKFRDISDPTHYWVCPEGQEKADYIQCPDNYAFMEPQQACVVWEEWKWIEPYTK
;
A
#
# COMPACT_ATOMS: atom_id res chain seq x y z
N MET A 1 -65.89 -16.75 -53.81
CA MET A 1 -64.78 -17.51 -53.18
C MET A 1 -63.55 -16.64 -53.32
N THR A 2 -63.05 -15.94 -52.31
CA THR A 2 -62.51 -16.47 -51.05
C THR A 2 -62.65 -15.42 -49.94
N GLY A 3 -63.69 -15.56 -49.10
CA GLY A 3 -63.99 -14.70 -47.96
C GLY A 3 -63.52 -15.29 -46.62
N GLU A 4 -62.40 -16.02 -46.61
CA GLU A 4 -61.90 -16.73 -45.41
C GLU A 4 -60.48 -16.32 -44.98
N GLU A 5 -59.79 -15.43 -45.71
CA GLU A 5 -58.38 -15.11 -45.42
C GLU A 5 -58.16 -13.82 -44.60
N GLU A 6 -59.17 -12.96 -44.47
CA GLU A 6 -59.06 -11.72 -43.67
C GLU A 6 -59.37 -11.90 -42.17
N ASP A 7 -60.10 -12.96 -41.79
CA ASP A 7 -60.54 -13.18 -40.41
C ASP A 7 -59.41 -13.71 -39.49
N SER A 8 -58.49 -14.50 -40.06
CA SER A 8 -57.33 -15.02 -39.32
C SER A 8 -56.38 -13.91 -38.86
N ARG A 9 -56.26 -12.82 -39.64
CA ARG A 9 -55.34 -11.71 -39.33
C ARG A 9 -55.85 -10.78 -38.21
N ARG A 10 -57.16 -10.71 -37.99
CA ARG A 10 -57.79 -9.87 -36.95
C ARG A 10 -57.74 -10.51 -35.57
N SER A 11 -57.72 -11.84 -35.48
CA SER A 11 -57.62 -12.59 -34.22
C SER A 11 -56.25 -12.46 -33.52
N ASN A 12 -55.19 -12.08 -34.24
CA ASN A 12 -53.83 -12.02 -33.72
C ASN A 12 -53.48 -10.65 -33.09
N TRP A 13 -54.23 -9.60 -33.43
CA TRP A 13 -54.02 -8.25 -32.87
C TRP A 13 -54.61 -8.08 -31.47
N SER A 14 -55.65 -8.83 -31.11
CA SER A 14 -56.32 -8.72 -29.80
C SER A 14 -55.56 -9.41 -28.65
N ARG A 15 -54.62 -10.33 -28.92
CA ARG A 15 -53.77 -10.94 -27.87
C ARG A 15 -52.58 -10.10 -27.43
N ARG A 16 -52.20 -9.04 -28.16
CA ARG A 16 -50.96 -8.29 -27.87
C ARG A 16 -51.14 -7.10 -26.92
N SER A 17 -52.38 -6.76 -26.56
CA SER A 17 -52.70 -5.48 -25.88
C SER A 17 -52.92 -5.58 -24.35
N SER A 18 -52.61 -6.69 -23.67
CA SER A 18 -52.95 -6.88 -22.24
C SER A 18 -51.76 -7.09 -21.30
N LYS A 19 -50.52 -6.80 -21.71
CA LYS A 19 -49.32 -7.12 -20.92
C LYS A 19 -48.39 -5.92 -20.66
N GLY A 20 -48.96 -4.74 -20.41
CA GLY A 20 -48.18 -3.50 -20.33
C GLY A 20 -48.52 -2.51 -19.23
N HIS A 21 -49.21 -2.89 -18.14
CA HIS A 21 -49.74 -1.89 -17.19
C HIS A 21 -49.41 -2.06 -15.69
N ASN A 22 -48.53 -2.98 -15.28
CA ASN A 22 -48.32 -3.25 -13.84
C ASN A 22 -46.88 -3.08 -13.31
N HIS A 23 -45.96 -2.45 -14.04
CA HIS A 23 -44.52 -2.47 -13.67
C HIS A 23 -43.90 -1.14 -13.22
N ILE A 24 -44.67 -0.05 -13.15
CA ILE A 24 -44.11 1.30 -12.99
C ILE A 24 -44.12 1.78 -11.53
N THR A 25 -45.03 1.32 -10.67
CA THR A 25 -45.20 1.90 -9.32
C THR A 25 -44.38 1.27 -8.20
N ALA A 26 -43.82 0.07 -8.36
CA ALA A 26 -43.03 -0.59 -7.30
C ALA A 26 -41.51 -0.29 -7.35
N ARG A 27 -41.00 0.35 -8.40
CA ARG A 27 -39.54 0.58 -8.58
C ARG A 27 -39.02 1.85 -7.90
N CYS A 28 -39.88 2.78 -7.48
CA CYS A 28 -39.45 4.05 -6.88
C CYS A 28 -38.99 3.92 -5.41
N LEU A 29 -39.58 3.03 -4.60
CA LEU A 29 -39.26 2.95 -3.16
C LEU A 29 -38.03 2.08 -2.87
N LEU A 30 -37.71 1.10 -3.72
CA LEU A 30 -36.50 0.27 -3.56
C LEU A 30 -35.21 0.99 -3.98
N PHE A 31 -35.30 1.98 -4.87
CA PHE A 31 -34.13 2.74 -5.33
C PHE A 31 -33.54 3.65 -4.23
N GLN A 32 -34.37 4.18 -3.32
CA GLN A 32 -33.88 5.05 -2.25
C GLN A 32 -33.16 4.28 -1.12
N PHE A 33 -33.64 3.09 -0.77
CA PHE A 33 -32.98 2.23 0.23
C PHE A 33 -31.66 1.64 -0.27
N PHE A 34 -31.59 1.21 -1.55
CA PHE A 34 -30.35 0.72 -2.15
C PHE A 34 -29.30 1.82 -2.28
N PHE A 35 -29.69 3.08 -2.53
CA PHE A 35 -28.76 4.20 -2.59
C PHE A 35 -28.22 4.59 -1.21
N PHE A 36 -29.02 4.46 -0.15
CA PHE A 36 -28.61 4.78 1.22
C PHE A 36 -27.75 3.67 1.85
N PHE A 37 -28.06 2.40 1.57
CA PHE A 37 -27.21 1.26 1.94
C PHE A 37 -25.88 1.25 1.16
N ASN A 38 -25.90 1.57 -0.14
CA ASN A 38 -24.67 1.73 -0.92
C ASN A 38 -23.84 2.93 -0.45
N LYS A 39 -24.44 4.06 -0.09
CA LYS A 39 -23.70 5.23 0.42
C LYS A 39 -22.94 4.93 1.72
N ARG A 40 -23.55 4.18 2.64
CA ARG A 40 -22.86 3.76 3.87
C ARG A 40 -21.73 2.77 3.58
N ALA A 41 -21.96 1.81 2.68
CA ALA A 41 -20.94 0.87 2.26
C ALA A 41 -19.78 1.54 1.48
N THR A 42 -20.06 2.53 0.62
CA THR A 42 -19.04 3.28 -0.10
C THR A 42 -18.27 4.21 0.82
N ILE A 43 -18.93 4.89 1.77
CA ILE A 43 -18.24 5.69 2.79
C ILE A 43 -17.30 4.80 3.62
N LEU A 44 -17.77 3.64 4.09
CA LEU A 44 -16.92 2.69 4.83
C LEU A 44 -15.75 2.18 3.99
N SER A 45 -15.97 1.89 2.71
CA SER A 45 -14.92 1.48 1.77
C SER A 45 -13.85 2.56 1.61
N PHE A 46 -14.25 3.83 1.38
CA PHE A 46 -13.30 4.93 1.25
C PHE A 46 -12.55 5.22 2.56
N LEU A 47 -13.19 5.07 3.72
CA LEU A 47 -12.53 5.22 5.02
C LEU A 47 -11.48 4.11 5.24
N LEU A 48 -11.80 2.86 4.91
CA LEU A 48 -10.87 1.74 5.00
C LEU A 48 -9.69 1.91 4.04
N LEU A 49 -9.94 2.35 2.80
CA LEU A 49 -8.89 2.65 1.83
C LEU A 49 -8.03 3.83 2.30
N GLY A 50 -8.63 4.88 2.86
CA GLY A 50 -7.90 6.01 3.44
C GLY A 50 -6.96 5.58 4.56
N ILE A 51 -7.45 4.78 5.51
CA ILE A 51 -6.64 4.22 6.60
C ILE A 51 -5.51 3.33 6.05
N PHE A 52 -5.80 2.50 5.04
CA PHE A 52 -4.80 1.65 4.42
C PHE A 52 -3.70 2.47 3.74
N VAL A 53 -4.05 3.54 3.05
CA VAL A 53 -3.08 4.46 2.41
C VAL A 53 -2.23 5.17 3.47
N THR A 54 -2.81 5.63 4.58
CA THR A 54 -2.04 6.27 5.66
C THR A 54 -1.10 5.28 6.35
N LEU A 55 -1.54 4.03 6.56
CA LEU A 55 -0.67 2.99 7.13
C LEU A 55 0.48 2.64 6.17
N ALA A 56 0.18 2.54 4.88
CA ALA A 56 1.20 2.27 3.86
C ALA A 56 2.24 3.40 3.78
N SER A 57 1.84 4.67 3.93
CA SER A 57 2.79 5.79 3.96
C SER A 57 3.58 5.89 5.27
N ALA A 58 3.05 5.36 6.37
CA ALA A 58 3.73 5.28 7.65
C ALA A 58 4.68 4.07 7.75
N TYR A 59 4.53 3.09 6.86
CA TYR A 59 5.42 1.95 6.74
C TYR A 59 6.73 2.40 6.08
N ASN A 60 7.61 3.01 6.89
CA ASN A 60 9.02 3.09 6.58
C ASN A 60 9.55 1.67 6.69
N GLY A 61 9.61 0.95 5.57
CA GLY A 61 10.33 -0.32 5.51
C GLY A 61 11.69 -0.13 6.16
N GLN A 62 12.09 -1.04 7.05
CA GLN A 62 13.43 -0.98 7.63
C GLN A 62 14.41 -0.86 6.48
N ASP A 63 15.07 0.27 6.38
CA ASP A 63 16.07 0.51 5.36
C ASP A 63 17.12 -0.59 5.53
N ILE A 64 17.16 -1.51 4.57
CA ILE A 64 18.02 -2.69 4.64
C ILE A 64 19.51 -2.31 4.61
N TYR A 65 19.82 -1.08 4.22
CA TYR A 65 21.17 -0.52 4.21
C TYR A 65 21.40 0.47 5.37
N ALA A 66 20.33 1.01 5.96
CA ALA A 66 20.36 1.96 7.07
C ALA A 66 21.33 3.14 6.85
N GLU A 67 21.32 3.73 5.66
CA GLU A 67 22.10 4.93 5.37
C GLU A 67 21.63 6.07 6.31
N PRO A 68 22.54 6.66 7.12
CA PRO A 68 22.16 7.71 8.05
C PRO A 68 21.91 9.03 7.30
N ASN A 69 20.90 9.78 7.75
CA ASN A 69 20.70 11.15 7.27
C ASN A 69 21.71 12.09 7.96
N CYS A 70 22.68 12.61 7.21
CA CYS A 70 23.73 13.46 7.75
C CYS A 70 23.23 14.84 8.25
N ASP A 71 22.07 15.32 7.81
CA ASP A 71 21.48 16.57 8.29
C ASP A 71 21.05 16.52 9.76
N VAL A 72 20.75 15.32 10.27
CA VAL A 72 20.31 15.11 11.66
C VAL A 72 21.42 14.60 12.58
N VAL A 73 22.57 14.21 12.01
CA VAL A 73 23.73 13.71 12.76
C VAL A 73 24.50 14.90 13.31
N GLN A 74 24.60 14.99 14.64
CA GLN A 74 25.38 16.03 15.32
C GLN A 74 26.86 15.65 15.48
N ASP A 75 27.14 14.35 15.58
CA ASP A 75 28.50 13.83 15.71
C ASP A 75 28.98 13.29 14.36
N HIS A 76 29.68 14.14 13.61
CA HIS A 76 30.25 13.81 12.30
C HIS A 76 31.41 12.81 12.36
N SER A 77 31.91 12.47 13.56
CA SER A 77 32.92 11.42 13.74
C SER A 77 32.30 10.04 14.01
N ARG A 78 30.99 10.00 14.30
CA ARG A 78 30.26 8.76 14.57
C ARG A 78 30.13 7.92 13.32
N LYS A 79 30.37 6.63 13.49
CA LYS A 79 30.22 5.60 12.47
C LYS A 79 28.94 4.82 12.71
N PHE A 80 28.18 4.60 11.66
CA PHE A 80 26.93 3.87 11.67
C PHE A 80 27.12 2.53 10.98
N ARG A 81 26.54 1.49 11.56
CA ARG A 81 26.64 0.14 11.03
C ARG A 81 25.68 -0.04 9.85
N ASP A 82 26.17 -0.62 8.77
CA ASP A 82 25.29 -1.12 7.70
C ASP A 82 24.59 -2.41 8.16
N ILE A 83 23.28 -2.52 7.89
CA ILE A 83 22.48 -3.68 8.31
C ILE A 83 22.71 -4.87 7.36
N SER A 84 22.94 -4.63 6.08
CA SER A 84 23.12 -5.69 5.08
C SER A 84 24.53 -6.27 5.04
N ASP A 85 25.54 -5.45 5.32
CA ASP A 85 26.95 -5.77 5.14
C ASP A 85 27.79 -5.33 6.34
N PRO A 86 28.19 -6.26 7.22
CA PRO A 86 29.00 -5.92 8.38
C PRO A 86 30.44 -5.55 8.03
N THR A 87 30.89 -5.72 6.78
CA THR A 87 32.24 -5.33 6.35
C THR A 87 32.35 -3.86 5.99
N HIS A 88 31.23 -3.12 6.00
CA HIS A 88 31.19 -1.70 5.73
C HIS A 88 30.53 -0.92 6.88
N TYR A 89 30.81 0.38 6.90
CA TYR A 89 30.16 1.32 7.79
C TYR A 89 29.96 2.67 7.10
N TRP A 90 28.98 3.42 7.61
CA TRP A 90 28.67 4.76 7.16
C TRP A 90 29.31 5.79 8.08
N VAL A 91 29.78 6.90 7.54
CA VAL A 91 30.18 8.09 8.31
C VAL A 91 29.60 9.32 7.65
N CYS A 92 29.26 10.35 8.43
CA CYS A 92 28.74 11.61 7.91
C CYS A 92 29.78 12.71 8.10
N PRO A 93 30.62 13.00 7.09
CA PRO A 93 31.61 14.06 7.20
C PRO A 93 30.95 15.43 7.41
N GLU A 94 31.62 16.32 8.12
CA GLU A 94 31.13 17.68 8.33
C GLU A 94 31.03 18.42 6.99
N GLY A 95 29.88 19.07 6.76
CA GLY A 95 29.61 19.83 5.53
C GLY A 95 29.25 18.97 4.30
N GLN A 96 29.03 17.67 4.47
CA GLN A 96 28.48 16.80 3.43
C GLN A 96 27.03 16.42 3.74
N GLU A 97 26.17 16.55 2.73
CA GLU A 97 24.76 16.12 2.81
C GLU A 97 24.62 14.59 2.81
N LYS A 98 25.60 13.88 2.23
CA LYS A 98 25.57 12.43 2.05
C LYS A 98 26.59 11.72 2.93
N ALA A 99 26.22 10.53 3.42
CA ALA A 99 27.12 9.65 4.15
C ALA A 99 28.14 8.97 3.22
N ASP A 100 29.37 8.84 3.69
CA ASP A 100 30.42 8.05 3.05
C ASP A 100 30.28 6.58 3.46
N TYR A 101 30.39 5.69 2.47
CA TYR A 101 30.39 4.23 2.66
C TYR A 101 31.82 3.69 2.67
N ILE A 102 32.28 3.25 3.84
CA ILE A 102 33.69 2.88 4.05
C ILE A 102 33.79 1.39 4.34
N GLN A 103 34.67 0.71 3.59
CA GLN A 103 35.00 -0.70 3.77
C GLN A 103 36.04 -0.88 4.90
N CYS A 104 35.80 -1.85 5.78
CA CYS A 104 36.80 -2.34 6.72
C CYS A 104 37.94 -3.09 6.00
N PRO A 105 39.13 -3.22 6.63
CA PRO A 105 40.20 -4.07 6.10
C PRO A 105 39.77 -5.54 5.91
N ASP A 106 40.51 -6.27 5.09
CA ASP A 106 40.25 -7.70 4.85
C ASP A 106 40.26 -8.52 6.16
N ASN A 107 39.26 -9.40 6.33
CA ASN A 107 38.99 -10.16 7.56
C ASN A 107 38.56 -9.33 8.78
N TYR A 108 38.06 -8.11 8.57
CA TYR A 108 37.45 -7.31 9.61
C TYR A 108 35.98 -7.02 9.32
N ALA A 109 35.21 -6.77 10.38
CA ALA A 109 33.83 -6.32 10.31
C ALA A 109 33.60 -5.19 11.33
N PHE A 110 32.73 -4.25 10.98
CA PHE A 110 32.41 -3.11 11.81
C PHE A 110 31.52 -3.51 12.98
N MET A 111 31.89 -3.06 14.18
CA MET A 111 31.12 -3.27 15.40
C MET A 111 30.75 -1.94 16.05
N GLU A 112 29.44 -1.63 16.03
CA GLU A 112 28.92 -0.32 16.43
C GLU A 112 29.31 0.08 17.88
N PRO A 113 29.24 -0.79 18.91
CA PRO A 113 29.64 -0.40 20.27
C PRO A 113 31.11 0.00 20.41
N GLN A 114 31.98 -0.54 19.56
CA GLN A 114 33.41 -0.22 19.56
C GLN A 114 33.75 0.94 18.60
N GLN A 115 32.80 1.34 17.74
CA GLN A 115 33.01 2.34 16.68
C GLN A 115 34.27 2.03 15.82
N ALA A 116 34.53 0.73 15.62
CA ALA A 116 35.75 0.24 14.99
C ALA A 116 35.50 -1.05 14.19
N CYS A 117 36.39 -1.30 13.23
CA CYS A 117 36.50 -2.59 12.56
C CYS A 117 37.24 -3.56 13.50
N VAL A 118 36.61 -4.68 13.82
CA VAL A 118 37.17 -5.77 14.62
C VAL A 118 37.42 -6.99 13.74
N VAL A 119 38.31 -7.87 14.17
CA VAL A 119 38.59 -9.10 13.42
C VAL A 119 37.31 -9.93 13.33
N TRP A 120 37.07 -10.58 12.19
CA TRP A 120 35.85 -11.31 11.89
C TRP A 120 35.47 -12.33 12.98
N GLU A 121 36.44 -13.00 13.60
CA GLU A 121 36.21 -13.98 14.66
C GLU A 121 35.68 -13.36 15.97
N GLU A 122 35.97 -12.08 16.20
CA GLU A 122 35.52 -11.33 17.38
C GLU A 122 34.19 -10.62 17.12
N TRP A 123 33.84 -10.43 15.85
CA TRP A 123 32.63 -9.74 15.45
C TRP A 123 31.38 -10.52 15.87
N LYS A 124 30.38 -9.77 16.33
CA LYS A 124 29.10 -10.33 16.75
C LYS A 124 27.98 -9.54 16.13
N TRP A 125 27.00 -10.25 15.58
CA TRP A 125 25.73 -9.63 15.22
C TRP A 125 25.03 -9.20 16.52
N ILE A 126 24.89 -7.91 16.71
CA ILE A 126 24.12 -7.33 17.82
C ILE A 126 22.75 -6.99 17.24
N GLU A 127 21.72 -7.72 17.68
CA GLU A 127 20.34 -7.41 17.33
C GLU A 127 19.98 -6.00 17.85
N PRO A 128 19.22 -5.21 17.09
CA PRO A 128 18.85 -3.87 17.51
C PRO A 128 18.00 -3.96 18.79
N TYR A 129 18.27 -3.06 19.73
CA TYR A 129 17.53 -2.90 20.98
C TYR A 129 16.02 -2.95 20.72
N THR A 130 15.37 -4.05 21.13
CA THR A 130 13.93 -4.07 21.33
C THR A 130 13.62 -3.02 22.40
N LYS A 131 13.03 -1.90 21.99
CA LYS A 131 12.38 -0.96 22.92
C LYS A 131 11.11 -1.59 23.48
#